data_AF-A0AAE1DAN8-F1
#
_entry.id   AF-A0AAE1DAN8-F1
#
_cell.length_a   1.000
_cell.length_b   1.000
_cell.length_c   1.000
_cell.angle_alpha   90.00
_cell.angle_beta   90.00
_cell.angle_gamma   90.00
#
_symmetry.space_group_name_H-M   'P 1'
#
loop_
_entity.id
_entity.type
_entity.pdbx_description
1 polymer ?
#
loop_
_entity_poly.entity_id
_entity_poly.type
_entity_poly.pdbx_seq_one_letter_code
_entity_poly.pdbx_strand_id
1 'polypeptide(L)'
;MEPYIRMNTELRKQATSAFEKDLYKLMNNSVFGKTMENLRKRVDVKLVRAHEEDKLRRLLASPSFARANIFDDDLAAIEVHKSSLVLNRPVYVGMSILDLSKTLMYDFYYGQLKNQYGDRCQLLYTDTDSDSLLLEIQQQQPLCY
;
A
#
# COMPACT_ATOMS: atom_id res chain seq x y z
N MET A 1 -7.96 8.22 -14.57
CA MET A 1 -7.78 8.30 -13.11
C MET A 1 -7.94 9.75 -12.61
N GLU A 2 -7.50 10.76 -13.36
CA GLU A 2 -7.56 12.17 -12.96
C GLU A 2 -8.92 12.67 -12.43
N PRO A 3 -10.09 12.47 -13.09
CA PRO A 3 -11.35 13.03 -12.59
C PRO A 3 -11.72 12.53 -11.20
N TYR A 4 -11.42 11.26 -10.92
CA TYR A 4 -11.67 10.62 -9.64
C TYR A 4 -10.77 11.18 -8.53
N ILE A 5 -9.47 11.32 -8.81
CA ILE A 5 -8.49 11.89 -7.85
C ILE A 5 -8.83 13.35 -7.56
N ARG A 6 -9.18 14.12 -8.59
CA ARG A 6 -9.56 15.53 -8.45
C ARG A 6 -10.81 15.67 -7.59
N MET A 7 -11.85 14.88 -7.86
CA MET A 7 -13.08 14.85 -7.07
C MET A 7 -12.78 14.57 -5.58
N ASN A 8 -12.05 13.49 -5.27
CA ASN A 8 -11.70 13.16 -3.89
C ASN A 8 -10.83 14.23 -3.22
N THR A 9 -9.96 14.91 -3.98
CA THR A 9 -9.13 16.01 -3.48
C THR A 9 -9.99 17.21 -3.10
N GLU A 10 -10.97 17.57 -3.93
CA GLU A 10 -11.89 18.67 -3.62
C GLU A 10 -12.81 18.32 -2.44
N LEU A 11 -13.35 17.10 -2.40
CA LEU A 11 -14.15 16.64 -1.26
C LEU A 11 -13.32 16.61 0.04
N ARG A 12 -12.04 16.24 -0.03
CA ARG A 12 -11.12 16.29 1.13
C ARG A 12 -10.85 17.72 1.60
N LYS A 13 -10.79 18.71 0.70
CA LYS A 13 -10.65 20.13 1.06
C LYS A 13 -11.90 20.66 1.74
N GLN A 14 -13.08 20.23 1.29
CA GLN A 14 -14.38 20.66 1.84
C GLN A 14 -14.76 19.94 3.14
N ALA A 15 -14.15 18.78 3.40
CA ALA A 15 -14.40 17.99 4.60
C ALA A 15 -14.17 18.80 5.89
N THR A 16 -15.16 18.74 6.78
CA THR A 16 -15.13 19.48 8.06
C THR A 16 -14.61 18.61 9.19
N SER A 17 -14.82 17.29 9.10
CA SER A 17 -14.38 16.32 10.09
C SER A 17 -13.04 15.67 9.72
N ALA A 18 -12.29 15.24 10.74
CA ALA A 18 -11.07 14.44 10.54
C ALA A 18 -11.40 13.12 9.83
N PHE A 19 -12.51 12.47 10.20
CA PHE A 19 -12.98 11.24 9.59
C PHE A 19 -13.17 11.35 8.07
N GLU A 20 -13.88 12.38 7.60
CA GLU A 20 -14.10 12.59 6.16
C GLU A 20 -12.78 12.85 5.42
N LYS A 21 -11.87 13.64 6.01
CA LYS A 21 -10.56 13.89 5.42
C LYS A 21 -9.77 12.60 5.22
N ASP A 22 -9.81 11.72 6.22
CA ASP A 22 -9.15 10.42 6.17
C ASP A 22 -9.83 9.47 5.19
N LEU A 23 -11.16 9.49 5.10
CA LEU A 23 -11.92 8.73 4.13
C LEU A 23 -11.49 9.09 2.69
N TYR A 24 -11.52 10.37 2.30
CA TYR A 24 -11.15 10.76 0.95
C TYR A 24 -9.67 10.52 0.63
N LYS A 25 -8.79 10.64 1.63
CA LYS A 25 -7.39 10.22 1.50
C LYS A 25 -7.30 8.71 1.23
N LEU A 26 -8.01 7.90 2.00
CA LEU A 26 -8.07 6.45 1.86
C LEU A 26 -8.62 6.04 0.49
N MET A 27 -9.63 6.71 -0.04
CA MET A 27 -10.19 6.41 -1.36
C MET A 27 -9.14 6.55 -2.47
N ASN A 28 -8.32 7.60 -2.43
CA ASN A 28 -7.21 7.76 -3.37
C ASN A 28 -6.14 6.69 -3.17
N ASN A 29 -5.70 6.48 -1.92
CA ASN A 29 -4.65 5.51 -1.61
C ASN A 29 -5.07 4.07 -1.91
N SER A 30 -6.35 3.73 -1.74
CA SER A 30 -6.89 2.39 -1.99
C SER A 30 -6.83 2.03 -3.47
N VAL A 31 -7.08 2.98 -4.38
CA VAL A 31 -6.96 2.74 -5.82
C VAL A 31 -5.52 2.35 -6.19
N PHE A 32 -4.54 3.09 -5.67
CA PHE A 32 -3.12 2.75 -5.83
C PHE A 32 -2.77 1.40 -5.19
N GLY A 33 -3.14 1.19 -3.92
CA GLY A 33 -2.89 -0.10 -3.25
C GLY A 33 -3.51 -1.28 -3.99
N LYS A 34 -4.64 -1.08 -4.67
CA LYS A 34 -5.28 -2.10 -5.47
C LYS A 34 -4.50 -2.46 -6.73
N THR A 35 -3.81 -1.51 -7.37
CA THR A 35 -2.98 -1.83 -8.55
C THR A 35 -1.77 -2.67 -8.16
N MET A 36 -1.23 -2.46 -6.96
CA MET A 36 -0.08 -3.18 -6.39
C MET A 36 -0.45 -4.45 -5.60
N GLU A 37 -1.71 -4.88 -5.64
CA GLU A 37 -2.18 -6.04 -4.88
C GLU A 37 -1.48 -7.34 -5.30
N ASN A 38 -0.81 -8.00 -4.35
CA ASN A 38 -0.22 -9.32 -4.58
C ASN A 38 -1.27 -10.44 -4.45
N LEU A 39 -1.84 -10.81 -5.59
CA LEU A 39 -2.84 -11.87 -5.69
C LEU A 39 -2.36 -13.26 -5.21
N ARG A 40 -1.05 -13.52 -5.18
CA ARG A 40 -0.49 -14.82 -4.73
C ARG A 40 -0.62 -15.03 -3.22
N LYS A 41 -0.78 -13.95 -2.45
CA LYS A 41 -1.01 -14.02 -1.00
C LYS A 41 -2.45 -14.35 -0.64
N ARG A 42 -3.37 -14.42 -1.62
CA ARG A 42 -4.77 -14.77 -1.36
C ARG A 42 -4.89 -16.28 -1.15
N VAL A 43 -5.58 -16.65 -0.08
CA VAL A 43 -5.97 -18.04 0.24
C VAL A 43 -7.47 -18.16 0.18
N ASP A 44 -7.96 -19.32 -0.25
CA ASP A 44 -9.37 -19.65 -0.13
C ASP A 44 -9.57 -20.33 1.22
N VAL A 45 -10.54 -19.84 1.99
CA VAL A 45 -10.89 -20.41 3.29
C VAL A 45 -12.19 -21.16 3.15
N LYS A 46 -12.18 -22.45 3.51
CA LYS A 46 -13.36 -23.30 3.52
C LYS A 46 -13.72 -23.63 4.96
N LEU A 47 -14.93 -23.24 5.36
CA LEU A 47 -15.51 -23.61 6.64
C LEU A 47 -16.13 -25.01 6.54
N VAL A 48 -15.82 -25.86 7.50
CA VAL A 48 -16.27 -27.24 7.58
C VAL A 48 -16.80 -27.50 9.00
N ARG A 49 -17.95 -28.17 9.09
CA ARG A 49 -18.53 -28.59 10.37
C ARG A 49 -18.14 -30.01 10.74
N ALA A 50 -18.29 -30.40 12.01
CA ALA A 50 -17.87 -31.72 12.49
C ALA A 50 -18.60 -32.86 11.75
N HIS A 51 -19.88 -32.68 11.42
CA HIS A 51 -20.65 -33.67 10.66
C HIS A 51 -20.24 -33.79 9.18
N GLU A 52 -19.41 -32.89 8.64
CA GLU A 52 -18.93 -32.90 7.26
C GLU A 52 -17.56 -33.61 7.13
N GLU A 53 -17.38 -34.76 7.79
CA GLU A 53 -16.09 -35.49 7.82
C GLU A 53 -15.52 -35.79 6.43
N ASP A 54 -16.34 -36.22 5.48
CA ASP A 54 -15.89 -36.54 4.12
C ASP A 54 -15.28 -35.33 3.40
N LYS A 55 -15.88 -34.15 3.62
CA LYS A 55 -15.40 -32.89 3.07
C LYS A 55 -14.09 -32.48 3.73
N LEU A 56 -13.98 -32.64 5.05
CA LEU A 56 -12.74 -32.41 5.79
C LEU A 56 -11.61 -33.29 5.27
N ARG A 57 -11.83 -34.61 5.15
CA ARG A 57 -10.84 -35.56 4.63
C ARG A 57 -10.39 -35.20 3.21
N ARG A 58 -11.32 -34.84 2.32
CA ARG A 58 -11.00 -34.39 0.96
C ARG A 58 -10.15 -33.12 0.93
N LEU A 59 -10.40 -32.17 1.83
CA LEU A 59 -9.66 -30.92 1.90
C LEU A 59 -8.26 -31.10 2.50
N LEU A 60 -8.11 -31.96 3.51
CA LEU A 60 -6.82 -32.32 4.11
C LEU A 60 -5.94 -33.13 3.17
N ALA A 61 -6.53 -34.01 2.35
CA ALA A 61 -5.81 -34.79 1.36
C ALA A 61 -5.44 -33.99 0.09
N SER A 62 -5.94 -32.76 -0.06
CA SER A 62 -5.65 -31.93 -1.23
C SER A 62 -4.20 -31.44 -1.20
N PRO A 63 -3.46 -31.49 -2.32
CA PRO A 63 -2.11 -30.93 -2.39
C PRO A 63 -2.08 -29.40 -2.24
N SER A 64 -3.24 -28.74 -2.35
CA SER A 64 -3.38 -27.30 -2.15
C SER A 64 -3.72 -26.93 -0.70
N PHE A 65 -3.78 -27.90 0.22
CA PHE A 65 -3.95 -27.63 1.65
C PHE A 65 -2.82 -26.74 2.17
N ALA A 66 -3.17 -25.68 2.90
CA ALA A 66 -2.21 -24.76 3.51
C ALA A 66 -2.16 -24.95 5.03
N ARG A 67 -3.29 -24.75 5.71
CA ARG A 67 -3.42 -24.93 7.16
C ARG A 67 -4.87 -25.19 7.57
N ALA A 68 -5.04 -25.71 8.77
CA ALA A 68 -6.34 -25.87 9.42
C ALA A 68 -6.35 -25.06 10.73
N ASN A 69 -7.41 -24.29 10.95
CA ASN A 69 -7.68 -23.60 12.21
C ASN A 69 -9.03 -24.09 12.76
N ILE A 70 -9.01 -24.70 13.94
CA ILE A 70 -10.22 -25.16 14.62
C ILE A 70 -10.73 -24.00 15.48
N PHE A 71 -11.97 -23.57 15.26
CA PHE A 71 -12.59 -22.52 16.05
C PHE A 71 -13.32 -23.08 17.27
N ASP A 72 -14.06 -24.17 17.06
CA ASP A 72 -14.89 -24.83 18.06
C ASP A 72 -15.05 -26.33 17.71
N ASP A 73 -15.66 -27.10 18.60
CA ASP A 73 -15.86 -28.55 18.46
C ASP A 73 -16.65 -28.91 17.19
N ASP A 74 -17.54 -28.03 16.71
CA ASP A 74 -18.31 -28.21 15.47
C ASP A 74 -17.81 -27.35 14.29
N LEU A 75 -16.72 -26.58 14.41
CA LEU A 75 -16.32 -25.67 13.33
C LEU A 75 -14.80 -25.54 13.14
N ALA A 76 -14.36 -25.84 11.91
CA ALA A 76 -12.99 -25.63 11.47
C ALA A 76 -12.91 -24.82 10.16
N ALA A 77 -11.91 -23.95 10.05
CA ALA A 77 -11.47 -23.32 8.81
C ALA A 77 -10.30 -24.08 8.21
N ILE A 78 -10.45 -24.52 6.97
CA ILE A 78 -9.35 -25.06 6.16
C ILE A 78 -8.93 -24.00 5.15
N GLU A 79 -7.69 -23.54 5.25
CA GLU A 79 -7.08 -22.69 4.24
C GLU A 79 -6.50 -23.56 3.11
N VAL A 80 -6.83 -23.20 1.87
CA VAL A 80 -6.31 -23.82 0.66
C VAL A 80 -5.71 -22.76 -0.25
N HIS A 81 -4.54 -23.07 -0.80
CA HIS A 81 -3.92 -22.27 -1.85
C HIS A 81 -4.72 -22.38 -3.15
N LYS A 82 -4.78 -21.29 -3.90
CA LYS A 82 -5.37 -21.31 -5.25
C LYS A 82 -4.41 -22.02 -6.20
N SER A 83 -4.90 -23.06 -6.88
CA SER A 83 -4.13 -23.82 -7.88
C SER A 83 -3.91 -23.05 -9.18
N SER A 84 -4.84 -22.17 -9.54
CA SER A 84 -4.72 -21.27 -10.69
C SER A 84 -4.99 -19.83 -10.26
N LEU A 85 -4.25 -18.89 -10.86
CA LEU A 85 -4.33 -17.48 -10.53
C LEU A 85 -4.37 -16.63 -11.79
N VAL A 86 -5.43 -15.85 -11.95
CA VAL A 86 -5.55 -14.85 -13.01
C VAL A 86 -4.91 -13.56 -12.55
N LEU A 87 -3.83 -13.14 -13.20
CA LEU A 87 -3.13 -11.88 -12.91
C LEU A 87 -3.87 -10.70 -13.56
N ASN A 88 -4.98 -10.28 -12.96
CA ASN A 88 -5.83 -9.18 -13.44
C ASN A 88 -5.58 -7.85 -12.70
N ARG A 89 -4.42 -7.69 -12.06
CA ARG A 89 -4.03 -6.44 -11.41
C ARG A 89 -3.05 -5.69 -12.31
N PRO A 90 -3.30 -4.40 -12.60
CA PRO A 90 -2.43 -3.61 -13.44
C PRO A 90 -1.20 -3.14 -12.64
N VAL A 91 -0.35 -4.08 -12.20
CA VAL A 91 0.82 -3.83 -11.34
C VAL A 91 1.77 -2.80 -11.97
N TYR A 92 1.89 -2.83 -13.30
CA TYR A 92 2.69 -1.86 -14.05
C TYR A 92 2.25 -0.41 -13.81
N VAL A 93 0.96 -0.14 -13.60
CA VAL A 93 0.47 1.22 -13.28
C VAL A 93 0.99 1.65 -11.92
N GLY A 94 0.92 0.78 -10.92
CA GLY A 94 1.46 1.07 -9.59
C GLY A 94 2.97 1.30 -9.62
N MET A 95 3.70 0.49 -10.38
CA MET A 95 5.14 0.68 -10.62
C MET A 95 5.43 2.06 -11.25
N SER A 96 4.72 2.43 -12.33
CA SER A 96 4.91 3.72 -13.00
C SER A 96 4.62 4.90 -12.08
N ILE A 97 3.59 4.81 -11.23
CA ILE A 97 3.29 5.87 -10.25
C ILE A 97 4.45 6.02 -9.27
N LEU A 98 5.00 4.92 -8.73
CA LEU A 98 6.14 4.96 -7.80
C LEU A 98 7.39 5.53 -8.45
N ASP A 99 7.70 5.12 -9.68
CA ASP A 99 8.88 5.60 -10.40
C ASP A 99 8.78 7.10 -10.69
N LEU A 100 7.60 7.58 -11.10
CA LEU A 100 7.35 9.01 -11.31
C LEU A 100 7.46 9.79 -10.00
N SER A 101 6.89 9.30 -8.89
CA SER A 101 7.00 9.95 -7.58
C SER A 101 8.46 10.06 -7.12
N LYS A 102 9.25 8.99 -7.26
CA LYS A 102 10.70 9.02 -6.93
C LYS A 102 11.46 9.98 -7.82
N THR A 103 11.17 10.00 -9.12
CA THR A 103 11.81 10.91 -10.08
C THR A 103 11.54 12.37 -9.69
N LEU A 104 10.29 12.71 -9.34
CA LEU A 104 9.93 14.04 -8.88
C LEU A 104 10.65 14.42 -7.58
N MET A 105 10.75 13.51 -6.62
CA MET A 105 11.50 13.75 -5.38
C MET A 105 12.98 13.99 -5.65
N TYR A 106 13.60 13.18 -6.50
CA TYR A 106 15.00 13.33 -6.86
C TYR A 106 15.26 14.63 -7.62
N ASP A 107 14.38 15.01 -8.53
CA ASP A 107 14.48 16.29 -9.24
C ASP A 107 14.36 17.47 -8.27
N PHE A 108 13.45 17.40 -7.30
CA PHE A 108 13.37 18.42 -6.25
C PHE A 108 14.63 18.48 -5.38
N TYR A 109 15.16 17.34 -4.95
CA TYR A 109 16.34 17.28 -4.10
C TYR A 109 17.61 17.74 -4.83
N TYR A 110 17.94 17.12 -5.97
CA TYR A 110 19.16 17.40 -6.70
C TYR A 110 19.05 18.68 -7.53
N GLY A 111 17.90 18.92 -8.17
CA GLY A 111 17.67 20.05 -9.07
C GLY A 111 17.34 21.36 -8.38
N GLN A 112 16.76 21.35 -7.17
CA GLN A 112 16.43 22.59 -6.44
C GLN A 112 17.24 22.73 -5.16
N LEU A 113 17.11 21.79 -4.21
CA LEU A 113 17.69 21.94 -2.88
C LEU A 113 19.22 21.91 -2.89
N LYS A 114 19.82 20.93 -3.55
CA LYS A 114 21.29 20.85 -3.70
C LYS A 114 21.85 22.00 -4.51
N ASN A 115 21.14 22.47 -5.53
CA ASN A 115 21.57 23.64 -6.31
C ASN A 115 21.55 24.94 -5.47
N GLN A 116 20.55 25.13 -4.61
CA GLN A 116 20.42 26.34 -3.80
C GLN A 116 21.34 26.35 -2.56
N TYR A 117 21.46 25.22 -1.87
CA TYR A 117 22.14 25.14 -0.58
C TYR A 117 23.52 24.46 -0.67
N GLY A 118 23.82 23.73 -1.74
CA GLY A 118 25.08 23.04 -1.93
C GLY A 118 25.34 22.04 -0.81
N ASP A 119 26.52 22.11 -0.21
CA ASP A 119 26.93 21.25 0.92
C ASP A 119 26.23 21.61 2.24
N ARG A 120 25.53 22.75 2.30
CA ARG A 120 24.74 23.13 3.49
C ARG A 120 23.42 22.35 3.60
N CYS A 121 23.04 21.60 2.57
CA CYS A 121 21.89 20.69 2.61
C CYS A 121 22.37 19.25 2.68
N GLN A 122 22.11 18.61 3.82
CA GLN A 122 22.41 17.21 4.07
C GLN A 122 21.11 16.41 4.14
N LEU A 123 21.06 15.32 3.38
CA LEU A 123 19.97 14.36 3.47
C LEU A 123 20.26 13.41 4.63
N LEU A 124 19.40 13.43 5.64
CA LEU A 124 19.54 12.62 6.84
C LEU A 124 18.75 11.31 6.74
N TYR A 125 17.56 11.36 6.14
CA TYR A 125 16.69 10.18 6.01
C TYR A 125 15.73 10.32 4.83
N THR A 126 15.37 9.17 4.25
CA THR A 126 14.30 9.04 3.26
C THR A 126 13.44 7.84 3.64
N ASP A 127 12.12 8.00 3.72
CA ASP A 127 11.24 6.84 3.90
C ASP A 127 10.90 6.18 2.56
N THR A 128 10.64 4.88 2.61
CA THR A 128 10.57 3.93 1.48
C THR A 128 9.35 4.17 0.58
N ASP A 129 8.30 4.77 1.14
CA ASP A 129 7.21 5.36 0.38
C ASP A 129 7.58 6.81 0.10
N SER A 130 7.67 7.14 -1.19
CA SER A 130 8.21 8.33 -1.86
C SER A 130 7.65 9.71 -1.41
N ASP A 131 7.47 9.94 -0.11
CA ASP A 131 6.70 11.04 0.45
C ASP A 131 7.46 11.81 1.53
N SER A 132 8.70 11.43 1.88
CA SER A 132 9.47 12.18 2.89
C SER A 132 10.97 12.24 2.64
N LEU A 133 11.50 13.45 2.71
CA LEU A 133 12.92 13.76 2.82
C LEU A 133 13.13 14.44 4.18
N LEU A 134 13.99 13.89 5.01
CA LEU A 134 14.44 14.57 6.22
C LEU A 134 15.79 15.23 5.91
N LEU A 135 15.79 16.56 5.96
CA LEU A 135 16.90 17.38 5.52
C LEU A 135 17.39 18.24 6.67
N GLU A 136 18.71 18.35 6.79
CA GLU A 136 19.36 19.40 7.58
C GLU A 136 19.84 20.49 6.63
N ILE A 137 19.43 21.74 6.89
CA ILE A 137 19.82 22.91 6.10
C ILE A 137 20.48 23.93 7.02
N GLN A 138 21.77 24.20 6.81
CA GLN A 138 22.48 25.24 7.54
C GLN A 138 22.20 26.60 6.90
N GLN A 139 21.51 27.48 7.63
CA GLN A 139 21.31 28.87 7.24
C GLN A 139 22.42 29.76 7.84
N GLN A 140 22.93 30.71 7.05
CA GLN A 140 23.76 31.78 7.60
C GLN A 140 22.84 32.74 8.35
N GLN A 141 23.10 32.96 9.64
CA GLN A 141 22.45 34.05 10.39
C GLN A 141 22.70 35.37 9.66
N PRO A 142 21.69 36.22 9.43
CA PRO A 142 21.96 37.59 9.01
C PRO A 142 22.76 38.25 10.14
N LEU A 143 23.93 38.82 9.79
CA LEU A 143 24.68 39.70 10.68
C LEU A 143 23.76 40.85 11.09
N CYS A 144 23.20 40.79 12.28
CA CYS A 144 22.57 41.93 12.92
C CYS A 144 23.68 42.94 13.23
N TYR A 145 23.77 43.98 12.42
CA TYR A 145 24.50 45.22 12.74
C TYR A 145 23.57 46.19 13.47
#